data_AF-A0A0Q4NLD0-F1
#
_entry.id   AF-A0A0Q4NLD0-F1
#
_cell.length_a   1.000
_cell.length_b   1.000
_cell.length_c   1.000
_cell.angle_alpha   90.00
_cell.angle_beta   90.00
_cell.angle_gamma   90.00
#
_symmetry.space_group_name_H-M   'P 1'
#
loop_
_entity.id
_entity.type
_entity.pdbx_description
1 polymer ?
#
loop_
_entity_poly.entity_id
_entity_poly.type
_entity_poly.pdbx_seq_one_letter_code
_entity_poly.pdbx_strand_id
1 'polypeptide(L)'
;MEYQRYLNLKLMLRAGEITDLQRQVPYELTAGGIHICTYVADFVYKKQDVTVVEDVKGFRTPEYRLKRRLMRDILGIEILETGRVRKPKKASP
;
A
#
# COMPACT_ATOMS: atom_id res chain seq x y z
N MET A 1 14.07 1.06 -0.13
CA MET A 1 13.53 -0.27 0.20
C MET A 1 12.62 -0.12 1.40
N GLU A 2 11.66 -1.01 1.59
CA GLU A 2 10.57 -0.93 2.60
C GLU A 2 11.05 -0.52 4.00
N TYR A 3 12.16 -1.10 4.47
CA TYR A 3 12.80 -0.74 5.74
C TYR A 3 13.10 0.76 5.88
N GLN A 4 13.64 1.40 4.83
CA GLN A 4 13.91 2.85 4.85
C GLN A 4 12.61 3.65 4.96
N ARG A 5 11.54 3.21 4.27
CA ARG A 5 10.24 3.87 4.37
C ARG A 5 9.67 3.71 5.77
N TYR A 6 9.79 2.53 6.38
CA TYR A 6 9.40 2.30 7.76
C TYR A 6 10.14 3.21 8.76
N LEU A 7 11.45 3.40 8.60
CA LEU A 7 12.20 4.33 9.44
C LEU A 7 11.67 5.77 9.30
N ASN A 8 11.39 6.21 8.08
CA ASN A 8 10.82 7.53 7.83
C ASN A 8 9.42 7.67 8.46
N LEU A 9 8.55 6.66 8.33
CA LEU A 9 7.22 6.66 8.95
C LEU A 9 7.32 6.70 10.48
N LYS A 10 8.29 6.00 11.09
CA LYS A 10 8.54 6.11 12.53
C LYS A 10 8.99 7.51 12.97
N LEU A 11 9.78 8.21 12.14
CA LEU A 11 10.15 9.59 12.42
C LEU A 11 8.95 10.52 12.32
N MET A 12 8.10 10.36 11.30
CA MET A 12 6.87 11.13 11.13
C MET A 12 5.89 10.89 12.30
N LEU A 13 5.78 9.65 12.78
CA LEU A 13 4.98 9.29 13.96
C LEU A 13 5.50 10.01 15.21
N ARG A 14 6.81 10.03 15.42
CA ARG A 14 7.44 10.75 16.55
C ARG A 14 7.26 12.26 16.45
N ALA A 15 7.25 12.81 15.24
CA ALA A 15 6.99 14.22 14.99
C ALA A 15 5.51 14.62 15.11
N GLY A 16 4.60 13.64 15.28
CA GLY A 16 3.15 13.88 15.36
C GLY A 16 2.48 14.14 14.01
N GLU A 17 3.18 13.92 12.89
CA GLU A 17 2.62 14.11 11.55
C GLU A 17 1.66 12.99 11.13
N ILE A 18 1.85 11.81 11.69
CA ILE A 18 0.99 10.64 11.50
C ILE A 18 0.71 9.97 12.84
N THR A 19 -0.35 9.17 12.91
CA THR A 19 -0.72 8.36 14.07
C THR A 19 -1.12 6.94 13.64
N ASP A 20 -1.35 6.04 14.60
CA ASP A 20 -1.86 4.68 14.37
C ASP A 20 -1.08 3.85 13.34
N LEU A 21 0.26 4.00 13.30
CA LEU A 21 1.12 3.28 12.37
C LEU A 21 1.10 1.77 12.63
N GLN A 22 0.60 1.01 11.67
CA GLN A 22 0.53 -0.44 11.64
C GLN A 22 1.26 -0.98 10.40
N ARG A 23 1.67 -2.25 10.46
CA ARG A 23 2.32 -2.95 9.36
C ARG A 23 1.59 -4.25 9.05
N GLN A 24 1.69 -4.69 7.79
CA GLN A 24 1.15 -5.98 7.34
C GLN A 24 -0.32 -6.15 7.71
N VAL A 25 -1.14 -5.15 7.38
CA VAL A 25 -2.56 -5.12 7.76
C VAL A 25 -3.39 -5.87 6.73
N PRO A 26 -4.12 -6.93 7.12
CA PRO A 26 -4.99 -7.66 6.21
C PRO A 26 -6.30 -6.90 5.97
N TYR A 27 -6.76 -6.93 4.73
CA TYR A 27 -8.05 -6.45 4.26
C TYR A 27 -8.75 -7.60 3.52
N GLU A 28 -9.88 -8.03 4.06
CA GLU A 28 -10.71 -9.06 3.42
C GLU A 28 -11.52 -8.45 2.28
N LEU A 29 -11.39 -9.03 1.08
CA LEU A 29 -12.12 -8.61 -0.11
C LEU A 29 -13.24 -9.62 -0.35
N THR A 30 -14.45 -9.24 0.03
CA THR A 30 -15.68 -10.05 -0.08
C THR A 30 -16.69 -9.30 -0.95
N ALA A 31 -17.31 -9.98 -1.91
CA ALA A 31 -18.39 -9.41 -2.72
C ALA A 31 -19.54 -10.42 -2.85
N GLY A 32 -20.78 -9.95 -2.68
CA GLY A 32 -21.96 -10.82 -2.73
C GLY A 32 -21.96 -11.94 -1.68
N GLY A 33 -21.31 -11.73 -0.53
CA GLY A 33 -21.16 -12.73 0.53
C GLY A 33 -20.08 -13.80 0.28
N ILE A 34 -19.33 -13.73 -0.82
CA ILE A 34 -18.27 -14.66 -1.17
C ILE A 34 -16.91 -14.00 -0.94
N HIS A 35 -16.04 -14.67 -0.18
CA HIS A 35 -14.65 -14.26 0.00
C HIS A 35 -13.88 -14.45 -1.31
N ILE A 36 -13.31 -13.36 -1.84
CA ILE A 36 -12.52 -13.39 -3.08
C ILE A 36 -11.05 -13.63 -2.74
N CYS A 37 -10.48 -12.79 -1.87
CA CYS A 37 -9.12 -12.92 -1.38
C CYS A 37 -8.84 -11.98 -0.20
N THR A 38 -7.66 -12.12 0.41
CA THR A 38 -7.12 -11.14 1.37
C THR A 38 -6.01 -10.32 0.70
N TYR A 39 -6.12 -9.00 0.82
CA TYR A 39 -5.04 -8.06 0.52
C TYR A 39 -4.27 -7.77 1.80
N VAL A 40 -2.94 -7.70 1.76
CA VAL A 40 -2.12 -7.36 2.93
C VAL A 40 -1.33 -6.11 2.60
N ALA A 41 -1.60 -5.02 3.31
CA ALA A 41 -0.94 -3.74 3.12
C ALA A 41 0.39 -3.67 3.90
N ASP A 42 1.43 -3.07 3.31
CA ASP A 42 2.72 -2.93 3.98
C ASP A 42 2.61 -2.01 5.20
N PHE A 43 1.92 -0.87 5.03
CA PHE A 43 1.70 0.13 6.07
C PHE A 43 0.26 0.67 6.07
N VAL A 44 -0.27 0.91 7.26
CA VAL A 44 -1.51 1.65 7.47
C VAL A 44 -1.27 2.67 8.56
N TYR A 45 -1.67 3.92 8.36
CA TYR A 45 -1.52 4.99 9.35
C TYR A 45 -2.57 6.08 9.11
N LYS A 46 -2.78 6.96 10.10
CA LYS A 46 -3.60 8.16 9.93
C LYS A 46 -2.73 9.38 9.66
N LYS A 47 -3.17 10.23 8.75
CA LYS A 47 -2.56 11.54 8.47
C LYS A 47 -3.71 12.55 8.28
N GLN A 48 -3.76 13.58 9.12
CA GLN A 48 -4.84 14.58 9.10
C GLN A 48 -6.24 13.91 9.13
N ASP A 49 -6.43 12.94 10.03
CA ASP A 49 -7.65 12.14 10.21
C ASP A 49 -8.05 11.23 9.04
N VAL A 50 -7.26 11.19 7.96
CA VAL A 50 -7.46 10.27 6.85
C VAL A 50 -6.61 9.02 7.03
N THR A 51 -7.22 7.84 6.90
CA THR A 51 -6.50 6.57 6.84
C THR A 51 -5.77 6.46 5.51
N VAL A 52 -4.46 6.28 5.58
CA VAL A 52 -3.59 6.02 4.44
C VAL A 52 -3.19 4.56 4.47
N VAL A 53 -3.45 3.86 3.36
CA VAL A 53 -2.94 2.51 3.09
C VAL A 53 -1.81 2.64 2.10
N GLU A 54 -0.59 2.29 2.50
CA GLU A 54 0.62 2.50 1.72
C GLU A 54 1.37 1.18 1.47
N ASP A 55 1.77 0.97 0.22
CA ASP A 55 2.58 -0.16 -0.22
C ASP A 55 3.87 0.28 -0.91
N VAL A 56 4.99 -0.35 -0.55
CA VAL A 56 6.30 -0.05 -1.12
C VAL A 56 6.53 -0.92 -2.36
N LYS A 57 6.35 -0.36 -3.55
CA LYS A 57 6.43 -1.10 -4.82
C LYS A 57 7.71 -0.83 -5.60
N GLY A 58 8.45 -1.90 -5.88
CA GLY A 58 9.54 -1.93 -6.88
C GLY A 58 9.09 -2.47 -8.24
N PHE A 59 8.24 -3.49 -8.25
CA PHE A 59 7.67 -4.12 -9.44
C PHE A 59 6.19 -4.42 -9.22
N ARG A 60 5.35 -4.18 -10.24
CA ARG A 60 3.89 -4.35 -10.16
C ARG A 60 3.51 -5.64 -10.88
N THR A 61 3.24 -6.69 -10.11
CA THR A 61 2.75 -7.95 -10.69
C THR A 61 1.32 -7.78 -11.21
N PRO A 62 0.87 -8.63 -12.16
CA PRO A 62 -0.54 -8.67 -12.56
C PRO A 62 -1.49 -8.90 -11.38
N GLU A 63 -1.13 -9.81 -10.46
CA GLU A 63 -1.90 -10.10 -9.25
C GLU A 63 -2.08 -8.87 -8.37
N TYR A 64 -1.00 -8.14 -8.10
CA TYR A 64 -1.06 -6.91 -7.32
C TYR A 64 -1.97 -5.86 -7.98
N ARG A 65 -1.87 -5.68 -9.31
CA ARG A 65 -2.73 -4.74 -10.05
C ARG A 65 -4.22 -5.12 -9.97
N LEU A 66 -4.52 -6.42 -9.97
CA LEU A 66 -5.89 -6.90 -9.76
C LEU A 66 -6.36 -6.60 -8.34
N LYS A 67 -5.62 -7.04 -7.31
CA LYS A 67 -6.01 -6.85 -5.91
C LYS A 67 -6.10 -5.37 -5.52
N ARG A 68 -5.25 -4.50 -6.06
CA ARG A 68 -5.35 -3.03 -5.85
C ARG A 68 -6.66 -2.46 -6.41
N ARG A 69 -7.10 -2.91 -7.60
CA ARG A 69 -8.40 -2.50 -8.15
C ARG A 69 -9.54 -2.99 -7.28
N LEU A 70 -9.47 -4.23 -6.80
CA LEU A 70 -10.48 -4.79 -5.89
C LEU A 70 -10.54 -4.04 -4.55
N MET A 71 -9.40 -3.64 -3.97
CA MET A 71 -9.37 -2.80 -2.77
C MET A 71 -10.16 -1.50 -2.95
N ARG A 72 -9.99 -0.84 -4.09
CA ARG A 72 -10.75 0.36 -4.43
C ARG A 72 -12.23 0.07 -4.67
N ASP A 73 -12.53 -0.93 -5.48
CA ASP A 73 -13.90 -1.18 -5.94
C ASP A 73 -14.79 -1.80 -4.83
N ILE A 74 -14.22 -2.59 -3.91
CA ILE A 74 -14.96 -3.26 -2.82
C ILE A 74 -14.95 -2.42 -1.54
N LEU A 75 -13.80 -1.85 -1.15
CA LEU A 75 -13.65 -1.16 0.13
C LEU A 75 -13.59 0.37 0.00
N GLY A 76 -13.54 0.92 -1.21
CA GLY A 76 -13.35 2.35 -1.43
C GLY A 76 -11.95 2.86 -1.06
N ILE A 77 -10.98 1.96 -0.90
CA ILE A 77 -9.63 2.30 -0.43
C ILE A 77 -8.67 2.43 -1.62
N GLU A 78 -8.14 3.64 -1.80
CA GLU A 78 -7.02 3.89 -2.73
C GLU A 78 -5.68 3.63 -2.03
N ILE A 79 -4.86 2.76 -2.63
CA ILE A 79 -3.52 2.43 -2.11
C ILE A 79 -2.50 3.44 -2.61
N LEU A 80 -1.77 4.06 -1.68
CA LEU A 80 -0.60 4.88 -1.95
C LEU A 80 0.60 3.98 -2.29
N GLU A 81 1.11 4.09 -3.51
CA GLU A 81 2.30 3.34 -3.93
C GLU A 81 3.56 4.19 -3.76
N THR A 82 4.51 3.74 -2.94
CA THR A 82 5.80 4.41 -2.78
C THR A 82 6.96 3.54 -3.30
N GLY A 83 7.99 4.16 -3.86
CA GLY A 83 9.14 3.44 -4.43
C GLY A 83 9.64 4.04 -5.74
N ARG A 84 10.92 3.85 -6.04
CA ARG A 84 11.50 4.31 -7.31
C ARG A 84 11.05 3.38 -8.44
N VAL A 85 10.31 3.91 -9.40
CA VAL A 85 10.02 3.22 -10.65
C VAL A 85 11.35 2.99 -11.38
N ARG A 86 11.79 1.75 -11.52
CA ARG A 86 12.89 1.43 -12.44
C ARG A 86 12.35 1.56 -13.85
N LYS A 87 12.80 2.57 -14.61
CA LYS A 87 12.53 2.65 -16.06
C LYS A 87 13.14 1.41 -16.74
N PRO A 88 12.47 0.78 -17.71
CA PRO A 88 13.09 -0.26 -18.51
C PRO A 88 14.35 0.30 -19.18
N LYS A 89 15.45 -0.47 -19.18
CA LYS A 89 16.62 -0.14 -20.00
C LYS A 89 16.13 -0.10 -21.45
N LYS A 90 16.30 1.04 -22.15
CA LYS A 90 16.14 1.08 -23.60
C LYS A 90 17.05 -0.01 -24.17
N ALA A 91 16.51 -0.91 -25.00
CA ALA A 91 17.36 -1.70 -25.88
C ALA A 91 18.08 -0.70 -26.78
N SER A 92 19.41 -0.64 -26.69
CA SER A 92 20.21 0.08 -27.68
C SER A 92 20.05 -0.64 -29.02
N PRO A 93 19.95 0.11 -30.13
CA PRO A 93 19.93 -0.46 -31.48
C PRO A 93 21.21 -1.25 -31.79
#